data_AF-A0A7X4BYC2-F1
#
_entry.id   AF-A0A7X4BYC2-F1
#
_cell.length_a   1.000
_cell.length_b   1.000
_cell.length_c   1.000
_cell.angle_alpha   90.00
_cell.angle_beta   90.00
_cell.angle_gamma   90.00
#
_symmetry.space_group_name_H-M   'P 1'
#
loop_
_entity.id
_entity.type
_entity.pdbx_description
1 polymer ?
#
loop_
_entity_poly.entity_id
_entity_poly.type
_entity_poly.pdbx_seq_one_letter_code
_entity_poly.pdbx_strand_id
1 'polypeptide(L)'
;MPDFIDLLEQFNRKERFFLFLRATGEDELRLSAAFREQLSQEIGIPVPETAYAATDYHLDWLAASVVAYQHEQAGKQFLGNIFPNHGEQKIVTGSQEDIDLLVAFPAQDGFHIVLVEAKGYERWSISQLNSKAERLKRIFPNPGKDGITPHFCLASNATSRPPRGNKVTLWPEWMRKHTEPYWIELDLPRMRRSVTRTDKLGNRTKRGRMFKIVTLEDNKVRRTQDRRFEKGTPNRLTRTGQKDRRYRVNRKSNL
;
A
#
# COMPACT_ATOMS: atom_id res chain seq x y z
N MET A 1 20.20 -5.49 -26.85
CA MET A 1 20.09 -4.84 -25.53
C MET A 1 18.94 -5.52 -24.82
N PRO A 2 19.04 -5.82 -23.51
CA PRO A 2 17.92 -6.38 -22.79
C PRO A 2 16.73 -5.43 -22.88
N ASP A 3 15.54 -5.96 -23.10
CA ASP A 3 14.34 -5.14 -23.05
C ASP A 3 13.95 -4.83 -21.59
N PHE A 4 12.87 -4.08 -21.37
CA PHE A 4 12.50 -3.72 -19.99
C PHE A 4 12.03 -4.92 -19.16
N ILE A 5 11.41 -5.92 -19.78
CA ILE A 5 10.92 -7.12 -19.11
C ILE A 5 12.10 -8.00 -18.70
N ASP A 6 13.11 -8.16 -19.56
CA ASP A 6 14.36 -8.85 -19.24
C ASP A 6 15.02 -8.27 -17.97
N LEU A 7 15.01 -6.94 -17.83
CA LEU A 7 15.54 -6.27 -16.64
C LEU A 7 14.70 -6.57 -15.40
N LEU A 8 13.37 -6.53 -15.51
CA LEU A 8 12.48 -6.90 -14.41
C LEU A 8 12.68 -8.36 -13.96
N GLU A 9 12.93 -9.27 -14.88
CA GLU A 9 13.24 -10.66 -14.57
C GLU A 9 14.59 -10.77 -13.84
N GLN A 10 15.64 -10.15 -14.36
CA GLN A 10 16.99 -10.20 -13.80
C GLN A 10 17.08 -9.58 -12.39
N PHE A 11 16.31 -8.52 -12.13
CA PHE A 11 16.25 -7.89 -10.82
C PHE A 11 15.34 -8.62 -9.82
N ASN A 12 14.45 -9.50 -10.29
CA ASN A 12 13.60 -10.27 -9.39
C ASN A 12 14.41 -11.29 -8.61
N ARG A 13 14.64 -11.02 -7.33
CA ARG A 13 15.34 -11.93 -6.42
C ARG A 13 14.45 -12.42 -5.27
N LYS A 14 13.12 -12.38 -5.44
CA LYS A 14 12.21 -12.73 -4.35
C LYS A 14 12.12 -14.24 -4.19
N GLU A 15 12.83 -14.79 -3.20
CA GLU A 15 12.89 -16.24 -2.94
C GLU A 15 11.50 -16.89 -2.84
N ARG A 16 10.53 -16.25 -2.17
CA ARG A 16 9.15 -16.76 -2.06
C ARG A 16 8.42 -16.88 -3.39
N PHE A 17 8.73 -16.03 -4.37
CA PHE A 17 8.17 -16.12 -5.71
C PHE A 17 8.67 -17.39 -6.41
N PHE A 18 10.00 -17.60 -6.43
CA PHE A 18 10.59 -18.81 -7.03
C PHE A 18 10.19 -20.10 -6.31
N LEU A 19 10.08 -20.06 -4.98
CA LEU A 19 9.57 -21.18 -4.20
C LEU A 19 8.13 -21.54 -4.59
N PHE A 20 7.27 -20.53 -4.76
CA PHE A 20 5.88 -20.74 -5.16
C PHE A 20 5.79 -21.41 -6.54
N LEU A 21 6.49 -20.87 -7.54
CA LEU A 21 6.56 -21.44 -8.89
C LEU A 21 7.01 -22.91 -8.84
N ARG A 22 8.10 -23.19 -8.12
CA ARG A 22 8.61 -24.55 -7.95
C ARG A 22 7.63 -25.47 -7.26
N ALA A 23 6.92 -24.98 -6.25
CA ALA A 23 5.93 -25.76 -5.50
C ALA A 23 4.68 -26.08 -6.32
N THR A 24 4.30 -25.22 -7.26
CA THR A 24 3.15 -25.43 -8.15
C THR A 24 3.52 -26.14 -9.45
N GLY A 25 4.80 -26.36 -9.73
CA GLY A 25 5.26 -26.95 -10.99
C GLY A 25 5.15 -26.00 -12.19
N GLU A 26 5.08 -24.69 -11.91
CA GLU A 26 5.02 -23.64 -12.92
C GLU A 26 6.43 -23.09 -13.14
N ASP A 27 6.78 -22.78 -14.38
CA ASP A 27 8.06 -22.11 -14.70
C ASP A 27 7.92 -20.59 -14.65
N GLU A 28 6.69 -20.08 -14.79
CA GLU A 28 6.34 -18.65 -14.80
C GLU A 28 4.96 -18.42 -14.17
N LEU A 29 4.71 -17.20 -13.68
CA LEU A 29 3.40 -16.84 -13.15
C LEU A 29 2.48 -16.39 -14.29
N ARG A 30 1.50 -17.23 -14.65
CA ARG A 30 0.49 -16.89 -15.66
C ARG A 30 -0.77 -16.28 -15.03
N LEU A 31 -1.21 -15.16 -15.58
CA LEU A 31 -2.46 -14.53 -15.17
C LEU A 31 -3.66 -15.23 -15.84
N SER A 32 -4.68 -15.57 -15.06
CA SER A 32 -5.91 -16.15 -15.59
C SER A 32 -6.61 -15.19 -16.56
N ALA A 33 -7.32 -15.72 -17.55
CA ALA A 33 -8.05 -14.91 -18.53
C ALA A 33 -9.04 -13.94 -17.85
N ALA A 34 -9.78 -14.42 -16.84
CA ALA A 34 -10.73 -13.60 -16.10
C ALA A 34 -10.04 -12.45 -15.33
N PHE A 35 -8.88 -12.70 -14.72
CA PHE A 35 -8.12 -11.66 -14.02
C PHE A 35 -7.56 -10.63 -15.01
N ARG A 36 -7.03 -11.07 -16.16
CA ARG A 36 -6.56 -10.18 -17.22
C ARG A 36 -7.68 -9.29 -17.75
N GLU A 37 -8.85 -9.87 -18.03
CA GLU A 37 -10.02 -9.11 -18.50
C GLU A 37 -10.45 -8.05 -17.48
N GLN A 38 -10.57 -8.42 -16.21
CA GLN A 38 -10.93 -7.49 -15.14
C GLN A 38 -9.91 -6.35 -15.01
N LEU A 39 -8.62 -6.69 -15.04
CA LEU A 39 -7.54 -5.70 -14.98
C LEU A 39 -7.62 -4.77 -16.20
N SER A 40 -7.75 -5.33 -17.40
CA SER A 40 -7.85 -4.59 -18.65
C SER A 40 -8.99 -3.59 -18.70
N GLN A 41 -10.19 -4.02 -18.30
CA GLN A 41 -11.36 -3.16 -18.21
C GLN A 41 -11.12 -2.02 -17.23
N GLU A 42 -10.46 -2.31 -16.10
CA GLU A 42 -10.23 -1.31 -15.07
C GLU A 42 -9.22 -0.25 -15.53
N ILE A 43 -8.08 -0.65 -16.09
CA ILE A 43 -7.02 0.29 -16.52
C ILE A 43 -7.21 0.82 -17.94
N GLY A 44 -8.18 0.29 -18.70
CA GLY A 44 -8.50 0.73 -20.05
C GLY A 44 -7.53 0.26 -21.14
N ILE A 45 -6.67 -0.74 -20.87
CA ILE A 45 -5.74 -1.31 -21.86
C ILE A 45 -5.77 -2.86 -21.85
N PRO A 46 -5.70 -3.52 -23.01
CA PRO A 46 -5.64 -4.98 -23.08
C PRO A 46 -4.36 -5.54 -22.43
N VAL A 47 -4.50 -6.49 -21.51
CA VAL A 47 -3.41 -7.22 -20.86
C VAL A 47 -3.26 -8.55 -21.58
N PRO A 48 -2.16 -8.76 -22.32
CA PRO A 48 -1.98 -9.97 -23.11
C PRO A 48 -1.78 -11.19 -22.22
N GLU A 49 -2.01 -12.37 -22.78
CA GLU A 49 -1.73 -13.64 -22.10
C GLU A 49 -0.23 -13.84 -21.83
N THR A 50 0.61 -13.27 -22.68
CA THR A 50 2.07 -13.31 -22.59
C THR A 50 2.65 -12.24 -21.68
N ALA A 51 1.85 -11.57 -20.85
CA ALA A 51 2.35 -10.56 -19.93
C ALA A 51 3.23 -11.22 -18.85
N TYR A 52 4.41 -10.63 -18.60
CA TYR A 52 5.25 -11.00 -17.47
C TYR A 52 4.53 -10.63 -16.16
N ALA A 53 4.55 -11.53 -15.17
CA ALA A 53 3.98 -11.26 -13.86
C ALA A 53 4.89 -11.74 -12.73
N ALA A 54 4.96 -10.96 -11.65
CA ALA A 54 5.72 -11.30 -10.45
C ALA A 54 5.00 -10.82 -9.19
N THR A 55 4.94 -11.66 -8.16
CA THR A 55 4.37 -11.28 -6.86
C THR A 55 5.43 -10.70 -5.94
N ASP A 56 5.00 -9.88 -4.98
CA ASP A 56 5.86 -9.35 -3.92
C ASP A 56 7.13 -8.66 -4.49
N TYR A 57 7.01 -7.95 -5.60
CA TYR A 57 8.18 -7.40 -6.28
C TYR A 57 8.72 -6.18 -5.54
N HIS A 58 10.02 -6.18 -5.20
CA HIS A 58 10.62 -5.14 -4.37
C HIS A 58 10.72 -3.79 -5.11
N LEU A 59 10.31 -2.70 -4.47
CA LEU A 59 10.27 -1.40 -5.15
C LEU A 59 11.65 -0.80 -5.46
N ASP A 60 12.70 -1.12 -4.68
CA ASP A 60 14.06 -0.71 -5.08
C ASP A 60 14.56 -1.48 -6.31
N TRP A 61 14.13 -2.73 -6.51
CA TRP A 61 14.47 -3.49 -7.71
C TRP A 61 13.74 -2.92 -8.93
N LEU A 62 12.50 -2.48 -8.74
CA LEU A 62 11.75 -1.79 -9.78
C LEU A 62 12.43 -0.48 -10.16
N ALA A 63 12.83 0.32 -9.17
CA ALA A 63 13.58 1.55 -9.40
C ALA A 63 14.87 1.31 -10.18
N ALA A 64 15.65 0.28 -9.80
CA ALA A 64 16.87 -0.10 -10.50
C ALA A 64 16.60 -0.55 -11.95
N SER A 65 15.50 -1.30 -12.18
CA SER A 65 15.10 -1.75 -13.52
C SER A 65 14.78 -0.56 -14.43
N VAL A 66 14.06 0.44 -13.93
CA VAL A 66 13.75 1.68 -14.69
C VAL A 66 15.02 2.44 -15.03
N VAL A 67 15.93 2.61 -14.07
CA VAL A 67 17.22 3.30 -14.31
C VAL A 67 18.07 2.54 -15.33
N ALA A 68 18.19 1.22 -15.18
CA ALA A 68 18.96 0.38 -16.09
C ALA A 68 18.42 0.50 -17.52
N TYR A 69 17.10 0.44 -17.69
CA TYR A 69 16.43 0.59 -18.98
C TYR A 69 16.73 1.95 -19.61
N GLN A 70 16.53 3.05 -18.87
CA GLN A 70 16.81 4.40 -19.37
C GLN A 70 18.28 4.60 -19.76
N HIS A 71 19.20 3.98 -19.02
CA HIS A 71 20.63 4.07 -19.28
C HIS A 71 21.01 3.33 -20.57
N GLU A 72 20.48 2.12 -20.78
CA GLU A 72 20.66 1.35 -22.01
C GLU A 72 20.04 2.05 -23.22
N GLN A 73 18.84 2.65 -23.07
CA GLN A 73 18.21 3.44 -24.13
C GLN A 73 19.03 4.68 -24.51
N ALA A 74 19.83 5.21 -23.60
CA ALA A 74 20.81 6.27 -23.87
C ALA A 74 22.12 5.75 -24.49
N GLY A 75 22.20 4.47 -24.87
CA GLY A 75 23.38 3.83 -25.46
C GLY A 75 24.50 3.56 -24.46
N LYS A 76 24.19 3.48 -23.16
CA LYS A 76 25.18 3.32 -22.10
C LYS A 76 24.97 2.01 -21.34
N GLN A 77 26.04 1.24 -21.16
CA GLN A 77 26.01 0.02 -20.35
C GLN A 77 25.58 0.35 -18.91
N PHE A 78 24.62 -0.37 -18.32
CA PHE A 78 24.25 -0.12 -16.92
C PHE A 78 25.10 -0.91 -15.91
N LEU A 79 25.59 -2.11 -16.28
CA LEU A 79 26.35 -2.98 -15.40
C LEU A 79 27.69 -2.37 -15.00
N GLY A 80 28.04 -2.46 -13.72
CA GLY A 80 29.28 -1.92 -13.16
C GLY A 80 29.27 -0.42 -12.89
N ASN A 81 28.23 0.30 -13.32
CA ASN A 81 28.11 1.74 -13.05
C ASN A 81 27.58 2.04 -11.64
N ILE A 82 27.96 3.22 -11.14
CA ILE A 82 27.49 3.77 -9.86
C ILE A 82 26.46 4.85 -10.15
N PHE A 83 25.26 4.67 -9.62
CA PHE A 83 24.17 5.64 -9.78
C PHE A 83 24.04 6.54 -8.55
N PRO A 84 23.83 7.85 -8.71
CA PRO A 84 23.57 8.74 -7.60
C PRO A 84 22.27 8.35 -6.89
N ASN A 85 22.28 8.32 -5.56
CA ASN A 85 21.12 7.96 -4.75
C ASN A 85 21.02 8.83 -3.48
N HIS A 86 20.83 10.14 -3.68
CA HIS A 86 20.76 11.13 -2.60
C HIS A 86 19.78 12.26 -2.94
N GLY A 87 19.39 13.04 -1.92
CA GLY A 87 18.49 14.18 -2.09
C GLY A 87 17.15 13.81 -2.74
N GLU A 88 16.71 14.63 -3.69
CA GLU A 88 15.47 14.44 -4.45
C GLU A 88 15.55 13.26 -5.43
N GLN A 89 16.77 12.82 -5.80
CA GLN A 89 17.02 11.65 -6.66
C GLN A 89 17.07 10.33 -5.89
N LYS A 90 16.83 10.35 -4.57
CA LYS A 90 16.81 9.12 -3.78
C LYS A 90 15.60 8.25 -4.13
N ILE A 91 15.84 7.26 -4.97
CA ILE A 91 14.86 6.28 -5.45
C ILE A 91 15.08 4.90 -4.82
N VAL A 92 16.33 4.54 -4.50
CA VAL A 92 16.67 3.32 -3.77
C VAL A 92 16.73 3.67 -2.28
N THR A 93 15.85 3.06 -1.50
CA THR A 93 15.62 3.48 -0.12
C THR A 93 16.24 2.54 0.91
N GLY A 94 16.50 1.28 0.52
CA GLY A 94 16.84 0.20 1.45
C GLY A 94 15.65 -0.26 2.29
N SER A 95 14.43 0.18 1.97
CA SER A 95 13.22 -0.22 2.67
C SER A 95 12.62 -1.48 2.04
N GLN A 96 12.00 -2.32 2.87
CA GLN A 96 11.37 -3.58 2.47
C GLN A 96 9.96 -3.40 1.87
N GLU A 97 9.70 -2.30 1.16
CA GLU A 97 8.40 -2.17 0.50
C GLU A 97 8.40 -2.92 -0.83
N ASP A 98 7.43 -3.81 -0.97
CA ASP A 98 7.17 -4.60 -2.16
C ASP A 98 5.84 -4.16 -2.79
N ILE A 99 5.60 -4.44 -4.08
CA ILE A 99 4.26 -4.43 -4.71
C ILE A 99 3.71 -5.86 -4.72
N ASP A 100 2.45 -6.05 -4.36
CA ASP A 100 1.88 -7.40 -4.19
C ASP A 100 1.87 -8.18 -5.51
N LEU A 101 1.57 -7.52 -6.63
CA LEU A 101 1.68 -8.07 -7.98
C LEU A 101 2.16 -7.00 -8.97
N LEU A 102 3.16 -7.33 -9.77
CA LEU A 102 3.64 -6.57 -10.91
C LEU A 102 3.23 -7.33 -12.18
N VAL A 103 2.72 -6.62 -13.18
CA VAL A 103 2.44 -7.14 -14.52
C VAL A 103 3.10 -6.23 -15.54
N ALA A 104 3.87 -6.76 -16.50
CA ALA A 104 4.52 -5.97 -17.54
C ALA A 104 4.35 -6.60 -18.92
N PHE A 105 4.16 -5.76 -19.94
CA PHE A 105 3.99 -6.21 -21.32
C PHE A 105 4.37 -5.11 -22.32
N PRO A 106 4.75 -5.48 -23.56
CA PRO A 106 5.04 -4.50 -24.61
C PRO A 106 3.84 -3.62 -24.94
N ALA A 107 4.13 -2.37 -25.30
CA ALA A 107 3.21 -1.38 -25.84
C ALA A 107 3.70 -0.93 -27.22
N GLN A 108 2.90 -0.12 -27.94
CA GLN A 108 3.32 0.43 -29.23
C GLN A 108 4.62 1.25 -29.11
N ASP A 109 4.74 2.07 -28.07
CA ASP A 109 5.87 3.00 -27.86
C ASP A 109 6.68 2.65 -26.58
N GLY A 110 6.88 1.35 -26.31
CA GLY A 110 7.67 0.87 -25.18
C GLY A 110 6.96 -0.21 -24.39
N PHE A 111 6.72 0.02 -23.09
CA PHE A 111 6.17 -0.99 -22.18
C PHE A 111 5.06 -0.43 -21.30
N HIS A 112 4.04 -1.25 -21.04
CA HIS A 112 3.12 -1.05 -19.94
C HIS A 112 3.60 -1.82 -18.71
N ILE A 113 3.45 -1.20 -17.54
CA ILE A 113 3.63 -1.86 -16.25
C ILE A 113 2.42 -1.57 -15.36
N VAL A 114 1.78 -2.61 -14.85
CA VAL A 114 0.64 -2.53 -13.95
C VAL A 114 1.07 -3.00 -12.57
N LEU A 115 0.97 -2.10 -11.60
CA LEU A 115 1.34 -2.31 -10.21
C LEU A 115 0.07 -2.51 -9.40
N VAL A 116 -0.13 -3.72 -8.89
CA VAL A 116 -1.33 -4.11 -8.15
C VAL A 116 -0.98 -4.27 -6.67
N GLU A 117 -1.62 -3.48 -5.82
CA GLU A 117 -1.54 -3.61 -4.36
C GLU A 117 -2.83 -4.24 -3.84
N ALA A 118 -2.73 -5.35 -3.12
CA ALA A 118 -3.84 -6.09 -2.57
C ALA A 118 -4.08 -5.77 -1.08
N LYS A 119 -5.34 -5.69 -0.68
CA LYS A 119 -5.73 -5.60 0.73
C LYS A 119 -7.13 -6.15 0.95
N GLY A 120 -7.23 -7.33 1.53
CA GLY A 120 -8.50 -8.03 1.68
C GLY A 120 -9.22 -7.80 3.01
N TYR A 121 -8.53 -8.15 4.08
CA TYR A 121 -9.15 -8.31 5.39
C TYR A 121 -8.95 -7.12 6.33
N GLU A 122 -8.05 -6.21 5.97
CA GLU A 122 -7.77 -4.98 6.70
C GLU A 122 -8.22 -3.75 5.92
N ARG A 123 -8.33 -2.62 6.62
CA ARG A 123 -8.65 -1.34 5.97
C ARG A 123 -7.40 -0.74 5.38
N TRP A 124 -7.56 -0.08 4.25
CA TRP A 124 -6.57 0.81 3.68
C TRP A 124 -6.17 1.93 4.66
N SER A 125 -4.87 2.09 4.87
CA SER A 125 -4.32 3.27 5.52
C SER A 125 -4.00 4.33 4.46
N ILE A 126 -4.60 5.52 4.59
CA ILE A 126 -4.36 6.63 3.65
C ILE A 126 -2.90 7.04 3.66
N SER A 127 -2.26 7.08 4.83
CA SER A 127 -0.86 7.46 4.92
C SER A 127 0.07 6.45 4.24
N GLN A 128 -0.22 5.15 4.35
CA GLN A 128 0.57 4.11 3.66
C GLN A 128 0.38 4.21 2.14
N LEU A 129 -0.87 4.39 1.69
CA LEU A 129 -1.15 4.56 0.27
C LEU A 129 -0.51 5.83 -0.31
N ASN A 130 -0.56 6.96 0.40
CA ASN A 130 0.08 8.19 -0.03
C ASN A 130 1.61 8.05 -0.06
N SER A 131 2.20 7.37 0.94
CA SER A 131 3.64 7.07 0.95
C SER A 131 4.03 6.22 -0.27
N LYS A 132 3.22 5.22 -0.61
CA LYS A 132 3.40 4.39 -1.80
C LYS A 132 3.30 5.21 -3.08
N ALA A 133 2.27 6.04 -3.22
CA ALA A 133 2.06 6.90 -4.38
C ALA A 133 3.24 7.87 -4.59
N GLU A 134 3.72 8.52 -3.53
CA GLU A 134 4.89 9.41 -3.63
C GLU A 134 6.16 8.66 -4.03
N ARG A 135 6.36 7.44 -3.52
CA ARG A 135 7.51 6.62 -3.94
C ARG A 135 7.41 6.23 -5.40
N LEU A 136 6.26 5.73 -5.84
CA LEU A 136 6.04 5.35 -7.23
C LEU A 136 6.18 6.53 -8.19
N LYS A 137 5.76 7.74 -7.78
CA LYS A 137 5.98 8.98 -8.54
C LYS A 137 7.47 9.29 -8.75
N ARG A 138 8.33 8.96 -7.78
CA ARG A 138 9.79 9.12 -7.93
C ARG A 138 10.42 8.05 -8.82
N ILE A 139 9.88 6.84 -8.81
CA ILE A 139 10.31 5.75 -9.69
C ILE A 139 9.93 6.07 -11.15
N PHE A 140 8.76 6.65 -11.37
CA PHE A 140 8.26 7.04 -12.69
C PHE A 140 8.05 8.56 -12.78
N PRO A 141 9.13 9.36 -12.88
CA PRO A 141 9.02 10.81 -12.92
C PRO A 141 8.34 11.31 -14.21
N ASN A 142 8.53 10.60 -15.34
CA ASN A 142 7.93 10.93 -16.64
C ASN A 142 7.16 9.73 -17.23
N PRO A 143 5.99 9.38 -16.69
CA PRO A 143 5.22 8.23 -17.16
C PRO A 143 4.92 8.33 -18.65
N GLY A 144 5.23 7.26 -19.40
CA GLY A 144 5.07 7.15 -20.86
C GLY A 144 6.18 7.77 -21.69
N LYS A 145 6.79 8.87 -21.23
CA LYS A 145 7.84 9.58 -22.00
C LYS A 145 9.16 8.82 -22.06
N ASP A 146 9.46 8.07 -21.01
CA ASP A 146 10.71 7.31 -20.89
C ASP A 146 10.54 5.86 -21.42
N GLY A 147 9.55 5.63 -22.30
CA GLY A 147 9.25 4.31 -22.86
C GLY A 147 8.59 3.33 -21.87
N ILE A 148 8.21 3.79 -20.68
CA ILE A 148 7.53 2.99 -19.66
C ILE A 148 6.27 3.73 -19.21
N THR A 149 5.11 3.11 -19.41
CA THR A 149 3.80 3.64 -19.01
C THR A 149 3.28 2.87 -17.79
N PRO A 150 3.41 3.44 -16.58
CA PRO A 150 2.94 2.78 -15.37
C PRO A 150 1.44 2.97 -15.16
N HIS A 151 0.83 1.97 -14.54
CA HIS A 151 -0.54 1.93 -14.05
C HIS A 151 -0.51 1.45 -12.61
N PHE A 152 -1.35 2.01 -11.74
CA PHE A 152 -1.45 1.58 -10.34
C PHE A 152 -2.89 1.20 -9.99
N CYS A 153 -3.09 -0.06 -9.63
CA CYS A 153 -4.39 -0.63 -9.31
C CYS A 153 -4.42 -1.15 -7.87
N LEU A 154 -5.53 -0.94 -7.18
CA LEU A 154 -5.78 -1.51 -5.87
C LEU A 154 -6.68 -2.73 -6.01
N ALA A 155 -6.44 -3.77 -5.22
CA ALA A 155 -7.21 -5.01 -5.26
C ALA A 155 -7.75 -5.34 -3.86
N SER A 156 -9.06 -5.46 -3.69
CA SER A 156 -9.65 -5.78 -2.38
C SER A 156 -11.01 -6.45 -2.54
N ASN A 157 -11.55 -7.08 -1.49
CA ASN A 157 -12.98 -7.44 -1.53
C ASN A 157 -13.87 -6.19 -1.53
N ALA A 158 -15.15 -6.32 -1.92
CA ALA A 158 -16.12 -5.23 -1.93
C ALA A 158 -16.29 -4.52 -0.57
N THR A 159 -16.06 -5.20 0.55
CA THR A 159 -16.27 -4.62 1.88
C THR A 159 -15.08 -3.80 2.40
N SER A 160 -13.93 -3.91 1.72
CA SER A 160 -12.67 -3.21 2.03
C SER A 160 -12.25 -2.29 0.88
N ARG A 161 -13.22 -1.65 0.21
CA ARG A 161 -12.97 -0.73 -0.91
C ARG A 161 -11.94 0.36 -0.55
N PRO A 162 -11.11 0.78 -1.52
CA PRO A 162 -10.13 1.83 -1.31
C PRO A 162 -10.75 3.20 -1.07
N PRO A 163 -9.99 4.13 -0.47
CA PRO A 163 -10.45 5.49 -0.25
C PRO A 163 -10.71 6.24 -1.57
N ARG A 164 -11.63 7.21 -1.52
CA ARG A 164 -12.05 8.05 -2.65
C ARG A 164 -12.01 9.53 -2.25
N GLY A 165 -12.14 10.42 -3.24
CA GLY A 165 -12.25 11.86 -3.06
C GLY A 165 -10.91 12.51 -2.73
N ASN A 166 -10.94 13.53 -1.88
CA ASN A 166 -9.79 14.35 -1.49
C ASN A 166 -8.59 13.60 -0.90
N LYS A 167 -8.76 12.32 -0.55
CA LYS A 167 -7.69 11.46 -0.02
C LYS A 167 -6.70 10.99 -1.09
N VAL A 168 -7.13 10.96 -2.35
CA VAL A 168 -6.34 10.46 -3.48
C VAL A 168 -6.18 11.49 -4.60
N THR A 169 -6.76 12.70 -4.47
CA THR A 169 -6.70 13.76 -5.49
C THR A 169 -5.29 14.25 -5.81
N LEU A 170 -4.35 14.11 -4.86
CA LEU A 170 -2.95 14.49 -5.06
C LEU A 170 -2.14 13.44 -5.82
N TRP A 171 -2.70 12.25 -6.06
CA TRP A 171 -1.98 11.22 -6.79
C TRP A 171 -1.85 11.60 -8.27
N PRO A 172 -0.78 11.15 -8.94
CA PRO A 172 -0.67 11.25 -10.40
C PRO A 172 -1.88 10.63 -11.09
N GLU A 173 -2.28 11.18 -12.24
CA GLU A 173 -3.46 10.71 -13.00
C GLU A 173 -3.35 9.25 -13.44
N TRP A 174 -2.14 8.77 -13.73
CA TRP A 174 -1.91 7.36 -14.07
C TRP A 174 -2.19 6.38 -12.90
N MET A 175 -2.39 6.88 -11.68
CA MET A 175 -2.81 6.09 -10.51
C MET A 175 -4.30 6.20 -10.19
N ARG A 176 -5.08 7.05 -10.89
CA ARG A 176 -6.48 7.34 -10.53
C ARG A 176 -7.40 7.67 -11.71
N LYS A 177 -8.66 7.30 -11.58
CA LYS A 177 -9.79 7.80 -12.37
C LYS A 177 -10.42 8.99 -11.66
N HIS A 178 -10.15 10.20 -12.11
CA HIS A 178 -10.62 11.44 -11.46
C HIS A 178 -10.27 11.49 -9.97
N THR A 179 -11.20 11.14 -9.08
CA THR A 179 -11.02 11.17 -7.62
C THR A 179 -11.04 9.78 -6.98
N GLU A 180 -10.97 8.72 -7.77
CA GLU A 180 -10.93 7.33 -7.30
C GLU A 180 -9.68 6.62 -7.84
N PRO A 181 -9.01 5.76 -7.07
CA PRO A 181 -7.95 4.92 -7.61
C PRO A 181 -8.53 3.89 -8.58
N TYR A 182 -7.70 3.38 -9.50
CA TYR A 182 -8.05 2.15 -10.22
C TYR A 182 -8.23 1.03 -9.20
N TRP A 183 -9.31 0.25 -9.33
CA TRP A 183 -9.65 -0.78 -8.36
C TRP A 183 -10.34 -1.99 -8.98
N ILE A 184 -9.83 -3.18 -8.67
CA ILE A 184 -10.47 -4.45 -8.96
C ILE A 184 -10.94 -5.15 -7.69
N GLU A 185 -12.07 -5.85 -7.79
CA GLU A 185 -12.56 -6.68 -6.70
C GLU A 185 -11.83 -8.03 -6.67
N LEU A 186 -11.36 -8.43 -5.48
CA LEU A 186 -10.86 -9.77 -5.23
C LEU A 186 -11.94 -10.61 -4.54
N ASP A 187 -12.25 -11.77 -5.13
CA ASP A 187 -13.06 -12.79 -4.46
C ASP A 187 -12.23 -13.48 -3.38
N LEU A 188 -12.30 -12.93 -2.17
CA LEU A 188 -11.57 -13.44 -1.02
C LEU A 188 -12.48 -14.33 -0.17
N PRO A 189 -12.00 -15.50 0.25
CA PRO A 189 -12.78 -16.40 1.08
C PRO A 189 -13.27 -15.70 2.36
N ARG A 190 -14.56 -15.90 2.66
CA ARG A 190 -15.20 -15.37 3.87
C ARG A 190 -14.76 -16.15 5.11
N MET A 191 -15.13 -15.64 6.29
CA MET A 191 -14.93 -16.31 7.59
C MET A 191 -13.46 -16.61 7.96
N ARG A 192 -12.52 -15.75 7.53
CA ARG A 192 -11.15 -15.81 8.04
C ARG A 192 -11.08 -15.30 9.48
N ARG A 193 -10.21 -15.92 10.27
CA ARG A 193 -9.87 -15.49 11.64
C ARG A 193 -8.70 -14.51 11.58
N SER A 194 -8.68 -13.55 12.49
CA SER A 194 -7.57 -12.62 12.69
C SER A 194 -6.96 -12.86 14.05
N VAL A 195 -5.64 -12.72 14.12
CA VAL A 195 -4.89 -12.75 15.38
C VAL A 195 -4.57 -11.31 15.78
N THR A 196 -4.93 -10.94 17.00
CA THR A 196 -4.66 -9.61 17.55
C THR A 196 -3.88 -9.72 18.84
N ARG A 197 -2.81 -8.91 18.98
CA ARG A 197 -2.08 -8.78 20.25
C ARG A 197 -2.92 -8.05 21.28
N THR A 198 -2.96 -8.59 22.50
CA THR A 198 -3.76 -8.05 23.59
C THR A 198 -2.98 -7.97 24.91
N ASP A 199 -3.50 -7.17 25.84
CA ASP A 199 -3.12 -7.25 27.26
C ASP A 199 -3.77 -8.48 27.93
N LYS A 200 -3.58 -8.62 29.24
CA LYS A 200 -4.17 -9.71 30.04
C LYS A 200 -5.70 -9.63 30.14
N LEU A 201 -6.29 -8.47 29.87
CA LEU A 201 -7.73 -8.23 29.89
C LEU A 201 -8.37 -8.48 28.50
N GLY A 202 -7.56 -8.80 27.49
CA GLY A 202 -8.03 -9.03 26.12
C GLY A 202 -8.24 -7.76 25.29
N ASN A 203 -7.75 -6.61 25.76
CA ASN A 203 -7.79 -5.35 24.99
C ASN A 203 -6.66 -5.31 23.97
N ARG A 204 -6.94 -4.81 22.76
CA ARG A 204 -5.94 -4.71 21.69
C ARG A 204 -4.84 -3.72 22.07
N THR A 205 -3.58 -4.15 21.97
CA THR A 205 -2.43 -3.27 22.21
C THR A 205 -1.19 -3.73 21.45
N LYS A 206 -0.41 -2.78 20.94
CA LYS A 206 0.89 -3.04 20.28
C LYS A 206 1.94 -3.60 21.23
N ARG A 207 1.81 -3.37 22.54
CA ARG A 207 2.71 -3.87 23.59
C ARG A 207 2.16 -5.13 24.29
N GLY A 208 1.03 -5.64 23.82
CA GLY A 208 0.39 -6.83 24.38
C GLY A 208 1.34 -8.04 24.41
N ARG A 209 1.28 -8.78 25.51
CA ARG A 209 2.03 -10.05 25.70
C ARG A 209 1.14 -11.29 25.53
N MET A 210 -0.15 -11.09 25.29
CA MET A 210 -1.12 -12.14 24.97
C MET A 210 -1.59 -11.99 23.52
N PHE A 211 -2.24 -13.01 22.96
CA PHE A 211 -2.97 -12.90 21.70
C PHE A 211 -4.41 -13.39 21.85
N LYS A 212 -5.30 -12.84 21.04
CA LYS A 212 -6.68 -13.30 20.90
C LYS A 212 -6.96 -13.62 19.44
N ILE A 213 -7.68 -14.71 19.22
CA ILE A 213 -8.27 -15.06 17.92
C ILE A 213 -9.66 -14.42 17.86
N VAL A 214 -9.91 -13.65 16.81
CA VAL A 214 -11.19 -12.98 16.58
C VAL A 214 -11.69 -13.26 15.18
N THR A 215 -13.00 -13.22 14.98
CA THR A 215 -13.56 -13.17 13.63
C THR A 215 -13.46 -11.73 13.09
N LEU A 216 -13.54 -11.57 11.77
CA LEU A 216 -13.58 -10.24 11.16
C LEU A 216 -14.85 -9.46 11.55
N GLU A 217 -15.92 -10.14 11.93
CA GLU A 217 -17.18 -9.57 12.40
C GLU A 217 -17.04 -8.99 13.82
N ASP A 218 -16.37 -9.71 14.72
CA ASP A 218 -16.06 -9.23 16.09
C ASP A 218 -15.31 -7.89 16.08
N ASN A 219 -14.42 -7.72 15.10
CA ASN A 219 -13.64 -6.49 14.91
C ASN A 219 -14.48 -5.31 14.40
N LYS A 220 -15.58 -5.57 13.66
CA LYS A 220 -16.50 -4.52 13.20
C LYS A 220 -17.42 -4.04 14.32
N VAL A 221 -17.94 -4.94 15.16
CA VAL A 221 -18.90 -4.62 16.24
C VAL A 221 -18.28 -3.72 17.33
N ARG A 222 -17.08 -4.07 17.84
CA ARG A 222 -16.44 -3.30 18.93
C ARG A 222 -16.06 -1.87 18.56
N ARG A 223 -15.58 -1.63 17.33
CA ARG A 223 -15.23 -0.27 16.85
C ARG A 223 -16.44 0.66 16.74
N THR A 224 -17.63 0.10 16.58
CA THR A 224 -18.88 0.87 16.54
C THR A 224 -19.33 1.28 17.95
N GLN A 225 -19.00 0.47 18.96
CA GLN A 225 -19.21 0.80 20.37
C GLN A 225 -18.20 1.85 20.86
N ASP A 226 -16.90 1.71 20.55
CA ASP A 226 -15.88 2.68 20.96
C ASP A 226 -16.14 4.09 20.39
N ARG A 227 -16.58 4.19 19.13
CA ARG A 227 -16.96 5.48 18.50
C ARG A 227 -18.23 6.10 19.09
N ARG A 228 -19.11 5.32 19.73
CA ARG A 228 -20.29 5.85 20.43
C ARG A 228 -19.90 6.43 21.79
N PHE A 229 -18.89 5.85 22.46
CA PHE A 229 -18.37 6.38 23.72
C PHE A 229 -17.57 7.68 23.55
N GLU A 230 -16.83 7.84 22.45
CA GLU A 230 -16.11 9.11 22.17
C GLU A 230 -17.01 10.28 21.75
N LYS A 231 -18.29 10.03 21.41
CA LYS A 231 -19.26 11.08 21.03
C LYS A 231 -20.30 11.42 22.10
N GLY A 232 -20.14 10.91 23.32
CA GLY A 232 -20.99 11.25 24.46
C GLY A 232 -20.50 12.48 25.22
N THR A 233 -21.03 13.66 24.84
CA THR A 233 -21.31 14.85 25.67
C THR A 233 -20.23 15.42 26.62
N PRO A 234 -19.78 16.68 26.44
CA PRO A 234 -19.11 17.42 27.52
C PRO A 234 -20.16 17.83 28.56
N ASN A 235 -20.01 17.31 29.79
CA ASN A 235 -20.89 17.67 30.90
C ASN A 235 -20.61 19.12 31.34
N ARG A 236 -21.51 20.02 30.96
CA ARG A 236 -21.51 21.44 31.31
C ARG A 236 -21.98 21.59 32.76
N LEU A 237 -21.06 21.62 33.73
CA LEU A 237 -21.38 22.04 35.09
C LEU A 237 -21.26 23.56 35.20
N THR A 238 -22.41 24.22 35.05
CA THR A 238 -22.62 25.61 35.50
C THR A 238 -22.48 25.66 37.02
N ARG A 239 -21.45 26.36 37.51
CA ARG A 239 -21.26 26.59 38.95
C ARG A 239 -21.91 27.93 39.32
N THR A 240 -23.19 27.86 39.70
CA THR A 240 -23.87 28.95 40.40
C THR A 240 -23.26 29.13 41.78
N GLY A 241 -23.03 30.40 42.15
CA GLY A 241 -22.40 30.78 43.40
C GLY A 241 -23.25 30.46 44.62
N GLN A 242 -22.57 30.12 45.71
CA GLN A 242 -23.10 30.30 47.04
C GLN A 242 -21.92 30.74 47.93
N LYS A 243 -21.95 32.03 48.28
CA LYS A 243 -21.15 32.59 49.36
C LYS A 243 -21.62 31.93 50.63
N ASP A 244 -20.72 31.34 51.40
CA ASP A 244 -20.96 31.25 52.83
C ASP A 244 -19.70 31.43 53.65
N ARG A 245 -19.81 32.35 54.60
CA ARG A 245 -18.79 32.80 55.52
C ARG A 245 -18.49 31.68 56.50
N ARG A 246 -17.20 31.41 56.78
CA ARG A 246 -16.79 30.99 58.12
C ARG A 246 -15.33 31.30 58.41
N TYR A 247 -15.18 32.01 59.52
CA TYR A 247 -13.97 32.42 60.22
C TYR A 247 -12.87 31.35 60.27
N ARG A 248 -11.61 31.75 60.07
CA ARG A 248 -10.47 31.05 60.66
C ARG A 248 -9.44 32.03 61.18
N VAL A 249 -9.10 31.81 62.44
CA VAL A 249 -8.28 32.62 63.34
C VAL A 249 -6.82 32.56 62.93
N ASN A 250 -6.18 33.72 62.84
CA ASN A 250 -4.73 33.86 62.74
C ASN A 250 -4.13 33.84 64.15
N ARG A 251 -3.35 32.80 64.46
CA ARG A 251 -2.34 32.81 65.53
C ARG A 251 -1.11 32.11 65.00
N LYS A 252 -0.01 32.84 64.85
CA LYS A 252 1.34 32.49 65.31
C LYS A 252 2.31 33.63 64.97
N SER A 253 2.73 34.31 66.02
CA SER A 253 3.96 35.09 66.14
C SER A 253 5.11 34.20 66.61
N ASN A 254 6.33 34.76 66.52
CA ASN A 254 7.67 34.26 66.87
C ASN A 254 8.32 33.56 65.65
N LEU A 255 9.32 34.13 64.98
CA LEU A 255 10.50 34.91 65.42
C LEU A 255 10.89 35.94 64.34
#